data_AF-A0A531M5L1-F1
#
_entry.id   AF-A0A531M5L1-F1
#
_cell.length_a   1.000
_cell.length_b   1.000
_cell.length_c   1.000
_cell.angle_alpha   90.00
_cell.angle_beta   90.00
_cell.angle_gamma   90.00
#
_symmetry.space_group_name_H-M   'P 1'
#
loop_
_entity.id
_entity.type
_entity.pdbx_description
1 polymer ?
#
loop_
_entity_poly.entity_id
_entity_poly.type
_entity_poly.pdbx_seq_one_letter_code
_entity_poly.pdbx_strand_id
1 'polypeptide(L)' 'LVQRNAMKVWEQGADFVEELLADKEVTAALPEAQIREKFDLGYHTKHVDTIFKRVFGEA' A
#
# COMPACT_ATOMS: atom_id res chain seq x y z
N LEU A 1 14.70 -3.76 -3.08
CA LEU A 1 13.72 -2.99 -3.89
C LEU A 1 12.95 -2.00 -3.03
N VAL A 2 12.01 -2.45 -2.20
CA VAL A 2 11.10 -1.53 -1.45
C VAL A 2 11.78 -0.78 -0.30
N GLN A 3 12.73 -1.42 0.40
CA GLN A 3 13.35 -0.83 1.61
C GLN A 3 14.05 0.51 1.37
N ARG A 4 14.76 0.70 0.25
CA ARG A 4 15.47 1.97 -0.03
C ARG A 4 14.50 3.16 -0.11
N ASN A 5 13.33 2.93 -0.72
CA ASN A 5 12.30 3.94 -0.91
C ASN A 5 11.58 4.21 0.41
N ALA A 6 11.32 3.17 1.21
CA ALA A 6 10.78 3.33 2.56
C ALA A 6 11.70 4.13 3.49
N MET A 7 13.03 3.97 3.39
CA MET A 7 13.97 4.75 4.19
C MET A 7 13.94 6.24 3.85
N LYS A 8 13.77 6.62 2.57
CA LYS A 8 13.64 8.04 2.19
C LYS A 8 12.38 8.69 2.78
N VAL A 9 11.27 7.96 2.79
CA VAL A 9 10.01 8.42 3.43
C VAL A 9 10.25 8.68 4.92
N TRP A 10 10.96 7.77 5.59
CA TRP A 10 11.25 7.88 7.02
C TRP A 10 12.23 9.02 7.36
N GLU A 11 13.32 9.15 6.61
CA GLU A 11 14.40 10.10 6.92
C GLU A 11 14.14 11.50 6.38
N GLN A 12 13.43 11.61 5.25
CA GLN A 12 13.31 12.85 4.47
C GLN A 12 11.86 13.33 4.37
N GLY A 13 10.89 12.58 4.91
CA GLY A 13 9.46 12.91 4.79
C GLY A 13 8.94 12.86 3.35
N ALA A 14 9.62 12.10 2.48
CA ALA A 14 9.21 11.91 1.08
C ALA A 14 7.88 11.16 0.97
N ASP A 15 7.19 11.31 -0.16
CA ASP A 15 5.99 10.52 -0.45
C ASP A 15 6.37 9.12 -0.95
N PHE A 16 5.77 8.09 -0.35
CA PHE A 16 6.17 6.72 -0.65
C PHE A 16 5.73 6.25 -2.04
N VAL A 17 4.57 6.69 -2.53
CA VAL A 17 4.08 6.30 -3.85
C VAL A 17 4.97 6.90 -4.91
N GLU A 18 5.29 8.19 -4.78
CA GLU A 18 6.16 8.89 -5.73
C GLU A 18 7.57 8.29 -5.76
N GLU A 19 8.13 7.90 -4.62
CA GLU A 19 9.43 7.21 -4.58
C GLU A 19 9.42 5.83 -5.28
N LEU A 20 8.32 5.07 -5.16
CA LEU A 20 8.18 3.79 -5.86
C LEU A 20 7.99 3.98 -7.38
N LEU A 21 7.28 5.01 -7.81
CA LEU A 21 7.08 5.33 -9.23
C LEU A 21 8.34 5.87 -9.90
N ALA A 22 9.20 6.57 -9.14
CA ALA A 22 10.49 7.05 -9.62
C ALA A 22 11.57 5.94 -9.71
N ASP A 23 11.39 4.82 -9.02
CA ASP A 23 12.34 3.70 -9.02
C ASP A 23 12.12 2.78 -10.22
N LYS A 24 13.09 2.78 -11.16
CA LYS A 24 13.05 1.97 -12.38
C LYS A 24 13.09 0.46 -12.10
N GLU A 25 13.73 0.02 -11.02
CA GLU A 25 13.74 -1.40 -10.67
C GLU A 25 12.37 -1.83 -10.12
N VAL A 26 11.68 -0.94 -9.42
CA VAL A 26 10.32 -1.18 -8.91
C VAL A 26 9.32 -1.18 -10.06
N THR A 27 9.34 -0.15 -10.92
CA THR A 27 8.40 -0.03 -12.05
C THR A 27 8.61 -1.09 -13.14
N ALA A 28 9.84 -1.62 -13.27
CA ALA A 28 10.10 -2.80 -14.11
C ALA A 28 9.46 -4.08 -13.57
N ALA A 29 9.32 -4.21 -12.24
CA ALA A 29 8.71 -5.37 -11.59
C ALA A 29 7.19 -5.24 -11.42
N LEU A 30 6.69 -4.02 -11.19
CA LEU A 30 5.29 -3.73 -10.92
C LEU A 30 4.85 -2.46 -11.68
N PRO A 31 3.95 -2.56 -12.67
CA PRO A 31 3.46 -1.39 -13.40
C PRO A 31 2.76 -0.38 -12.49
N GLU A 32 2.77 0.89 -12.88
CA GLU A 32 2.18 2.01 -12.11
C GLU A 32 0.76 1.72 -11.61
N ALA A 33 -0.13 1.21 -12.47
CA ALA A 33 -1.51 0.91 -12.09
C ALA A 33 -1.58 -0.11 -10.93
N GLN A 34 -0.70 -1.11 -10.94
CA GLN A 34 -0.63 -2.11 -9.87
C GLN A 34 0.03 -1.55 -8.61
N ILE A 35 1.01 -0.66 -8.74
CA ILE A 35 1.58 0.07 -7.59
C ILE A 35 0.47 0.87 -6.91
N ARG A 36 -0.28 1.69 -7.65
CA ARG A 36 -1.35 2.53 -7.10
C ARG A 36 -2.45 1.70 -6.42
N GLU A 37 -2.81 0.55 -6.99
CA GLU A 37 -3.77 -0.38 -6.36
C GLU A 37 -3.30 -0.86 -4.98
N LYS A 38 -2.00 -1.06 -4.74
CA LYS A 38 -1.50 -1.50 -3.41
C LYS A 38 -1.66 -0.45 -2.32
N PHE A 39 -1.90 0.81 -2.69
CA PHE A 39 -2.17 1.90 -1.77
C PHE A 39 -3.68 2.15 -1.56
N ASP A 40 -4.56 1.36 -2.18
CA ASP A 40 -5.99 1.40 -1.91
C ASP A 40 -6.30 0.83 -0.52
N LEU A 41 -6.77 1.69 0.38
CA LEU A 41 -7.20 1.29 1.72
C LEU A 41 -8.39 0.33 1.68
N GLY A 42 -9.31 0.47 0.72
CA GLY A 42 -10.48 -0.39 0.58
C GLY A 42 -10.11 -1.85 0.38
N TYR A 43 -9.06 -2.12 -0.41
CA TYR A 43 -8.53 -3.47 -0.59
C TYR A 43 -8.05 -4.08 0.75
N HIS A 44 -7.39 -3.28 1.60
CA HIS A 44 -6.85 -3.74 2.88
C HIS A 44 -7.89 -3.81 4.00
N THR A 45 -9.00 -3.06 3.88
CA THR A 45 -10.11 -3.04 4.84
C THR A 45 -11.30 -3.91 4.40
N LYS A 46 -11.23 -4.60 3.27
CA LYS A 46 -12.33 -5.42 2.72
C LYS A 46 -12.92 -6.48 3.64
N HIS A 47 -12.20 -6.86 4.70
CA HIS A 47 -12.65 -7.86 5.67
C HIS A 47 -13.08 -7.25 7.01
N VAL A 48 -13.08 -5.93 7.17
CA VAL A 48 -13.52 -5.25 8.39
C VAL A 48 -14.94 -5.69 8.76
N ASP A 49 -15.90 -5.60 7.84
CA ASP A 49 -17.29 -6.01 8.10
C ASP A 49 -17.41 -7.50 8.45
N THR A 50 -16.61 -8.35 7.80
CA THR A 50 -16.56 -9.79 8.10
C THR A 50 -16.11 -10.05 9.54
N ILE A 51 -15.08 -9.33 9.99
CA ILE A 51 -14.56 -9.42 11.35
C ILE A 51 -15.60 -8.89 12.35
N PHE A 52 -16.20 -7.74 12.09
CA PHE A 52 -17.22 -7.15 12.96
C PHE A 52 -18.43 -8.07 13.10
N LYS A 53 -18.95 -8.63 11.98
CA LYS A 53 -20.03 -9.61 12.01
C LYS A 53 -19.67 -10.84 12.84
N ARG A 54 -18.43 -11.33 12.75
CA ARG A 54 -17.96 -12.48 13.53
C ARG A 54 -17.88 -12.19 15.03
N VAL A 55 -17.49 -10.98 15.43
CA VAL A 55 -17.28 -10.62 16.84
C VAL A 55 -18.59 -10.21 17.52
N PHE A 56 -19.46 -9.47 16.81
CA PHE A 56 -20.64 -8.84 17.42
C PHE A 56 -21.98 -9.46 16.99
N GLY A 57 -22.02 -10.30 15.95
CA GLY A 57 -23.24 -10.95 15.48
C GLY A 57 -24.25 -10.02 14.78
N GLU A 58 -25.40 -10.59 14.39
CA GLU A 58 -26.64 -9.83 14.13
C GLU A 58 -27.43 -9.83 15.45
N ALA A 59 -27.89 -8.66 15.90
CA ALA A 59 -28.74 -8.54 17.10
C ALA A 59 -30.12 -9.17 16.89
#